data_AF-A0A2T0W907-F1
#
_entry.id   AF-A0A2T0W907-F1
#
_cell.length_a   1.000
_cell.length_b   1.000
_cell.length_c   1.000
_cell.angle_alpha   90.00
_cell.angle_beta   90.00
_cell.angle_gamma   90.00
#
_symmetry.space_group_name_H-M   'P 1'
#
loop_
_entity.id
_entity.type
_entity.pdbx_description
1 polymer ?
#
loop_
_entity_poly.entity_id
_entity_poly.type
_entity_poly.pdbx_seq_one_letter_code
_entity_poly.pdbx_strand_id
1 'polypeptide(L)'
;MQNKINKWLIIGVVLSLLMMIVGYFLWTILIPIQDFDTLSSLEVRESQRELAINYPLGAFLMNLGFAGFSSTLLALVVRKILTLLNKF
;
A
#
# COMPACT_ATOMS: atom_id res chain seq x y z
N MET A 1 18.61 -5.18 -22.61
CA MET A 1 17.68 -4.23 -21.94
C MET A 1 16.51 -4.90 -21.22
N GLN A 2 15.94 -6.01 -21.71
CA GLN A 2 14.81 -6.71 -21.07
C GLN A 2 15.01 -7.05 -19.58
N ASN A 3 16.19 -7.56 -19.19
CA ASN A 3 16.49 -7.89 -17.79
C ASN A 3 16.50 -6.68 -16.85
N LYS A 4 16.92 -5.49 -17.34
CA LYS A 4 16.91 -4.26 -16.53
C LYS A 4 15.48 -3.84 -16.21
N ILE A 5 14.59 -3.87 -17.20
CA ILE A 5 13.19 -3.46 -17.00
C ILE A 5 12.45 -4.47 -16.10
N ASN A 6 12.67 -5.78 -16.28
CA ASN A 6 12.07 -6.78 -15.39
C ASN A 6 12.53 -6.58 -13.94
N LYS A 7 13.80 -6.21 -13.70
CA LYS A 7 14.30 -5.87 -12.37
C LYS A 7 13.55 -4.68 -11.76
N TRP A 8 13.32 -3.62 -12.53
CA TRP A 8 12.52 -2.47 -12.07
C TRP A 8 11.07 -2.83 -11.77
N LEU A 9 10.43 -3.66 -12.60
CA LEU A 9 9.07 -4.12 -12.36
C LEU A 9 8.97 -4.96 -11.08
N ILE A 10 9.94 -5.85 -10.82
CA ILE A 10 10.00 -6.64 -9.58
C ILE A 10 10.19 -5.71 -8.36
N ILE A 11 11.08 -4.72 -8.46
CA ILE A 11 11.25 -3.71 -7.40
C ILE A 11 9.91 -2.98 -7.16
N GLY A 12 9.19 -2.62 -8.23
CA GLY A 12 7.88 -2.01 -8.15
C GLY A 12 6.86 -2.88 -7.40
N VAL A 13 6.79 -4.18 -7.70
CA VAL A 13 5.93 -5.14 -6.97
C VAL A 13 6.25 -5.15 -5.48
N VAL A 14 7.54 -5.25 -5.12
CA VAL A 14 7.98 -5.28 -3.72
C VAL A 14 7.64 -3.96 -3.01
N LEU A 15 7.91 -2.82 -3.65
CA LEU A 15 7.61 -1.51 -3.08
C LEU A 15 6.11 -1.32 -2.86
N SER A 16 5.29 -1.73 -3.84
CA SER A 16 3.84 -1.68 -3.75
C SER A 16 3.29 -2.56 -2.62
N LEU A 17 3.85 -3.75 -2.40
CA LEU A 17 3.50 -4.59 -1.25
C LEU A 17 3.85 -3.90 0.08
N LEU A 18 5.04 -3.30 0.19
CA LEU A 18 5.42 -2.55 1.40
C LEU A 18 4.49 -1.37 1.67
N MET A 19 4.09 -0.63 0.63
CA MET A 19 3.13 0.47 0.76
C MET A 19 1.76 -0.02 1.25
N MET A 20 1.28 -1.16 0.75
CA MET A 20 0.03 -1.75 1.22
C MET A 20 0.13 -2.21 2.68
N ILE A 21 1.25 -2.81 3.09
CA ILE A 21 1.47 -3.23 4.48
C ILE A 21 1.46 -2.01 5.42
N VAL A 22 2.25 -0.98 5.11
CA VAL A 22 2.29 0.26 5.90
C VAL A 22 0.93 0.96 5.89
N GLY A 23 0.28 1.03 4.72
CA GLY A 23 -1.04 1.60 4.58
C GLY A 23 -2.10 0.87 5.40
N TYR A 24 -2.06 -0.47 5.41
CA TYR A 24 -2.93 -1.30 6.24
C TYR A 24 -2.72 -1.00 7.72
N PHE A 25 -1.48 -0.96 8.21
CA PHE A 25 -1.24 -0.61 9.61
C PHE A 25 -1.76 0.79 9.94
N LEU A 26 -1.48 1.80 9.12
CA LEU A 26 -1.97 3.18 9.36
C LEU A 26 -3.50 3.28 9.33
N TRP A 27 -4.14 2.54 8.42
CA TRP A 27 -5.59 2.51 8.28
C TRP A 27 -6.26 1.75 9.43
N THR A 28 -5.61 0.69 9.91
CA THR A 28 -6.12 -0.21 10.96
C THR A 28 -5.60 0.10 12.36
N ILE A 29 -4.83 1.18 12.58
CA ILE A 29 -4.40 1.61 13.92
C ILE A 29 -5.64 1.60 14.81
N LEU A 30 -5.66 0.56 15.64
CA LEU A 30 -6.78 0.12 16.43
C LEU A 30 -6.62 0.82 17.79
N ILE A 31 -6.77 2.15 17.83
CA ILE A 31 -7.10 2.75 19.13
C ILE A 31 -8.46 2.15 19.46
N PRO A 32 -8.61 1.37 20.53
CA PRO A 32 -9.91 0.85 20.90
C PRO A 32 -10.78 2.09 21.10
N ILE A 33 -11.73 2.31 20.19
CA ILE A 33 -12.72 3.39 20.35
C ILE A 33 -13.47 3.22 21.69
N GLN A 34 -13.39 2.02 22.26
CA GLN A 34 -13.90 1.61 23.56
C GLN A 34 -13.16 2.21 24.76
N ASP A 35 -11.94 2.73 24.62
CA ASP A 35 -11.19 3.33 25.74
C ASP A 35 -11.39 4.86 25.85
N PHE A 36 -12.07 5.49 24.89
CA PHE A 36 -12.34 6.94 24.93
C PHE A 36 -13.18 7.39 26.14
N ASP A 37 -13.96 6.48 26.73
CA ASP A 37 -14.74 6.77 27.93
C ASP A 37 -13.88 6.96 29.20
N THR A 38 -12.61 6.51 29.16
CA THR A 38 -11.64 6.68 30.26
C THR A 38 -10.67 7.84 30.04
N LEU A 39 -10.67 8.44 28.84
CA LEU A 39 -9.73 9.48 28.46
C LEU A 39 -10.26 10.88 28.80
N SER A 40 -9.36 11.76 29.22
CA SER A 40 -9.63 13.19 29.37
C SER A 40 -10.02 13.80 28.01
N SER A 41 -10.87 14.84 28.02
CA SER A 41 -11.28 15.55 26.79
C SER A 41 -10.09 16.04 25.95
N LEU A 42 -8.95 16.29 26.59
CA LEU A 42 -7.71 16.69 25.94
C LEU A 42 -7.01 15.50 25.24
N GLU A 43 -7.02 14.32 25.86
CA GLU A 43 -6.46 13.08 25.32
C GLU A 43 -7.30 12.53 24.16
N VAL A 44 -8.63 12.65 24.26
CA VAL A 44 -9.56 12.31 23.18
C VAL A 44 -9.25 13.16 21.93
N ARG A 45 -9.03 14.47 22.12
CA ARG A 45 -8.79 15.39 21.01
C ARG A 45 -7.46 15.12 20.30
N GLU A 46 -6.39 14.86 21.03
CA GLU A 46 -5.10 14.51 20.43
C GLU A 46 -5.17 13.15 19.70
N SER A 47 -5.85 12.16 20.29
CA SER A 47 -6.07 10.86 19.64
C SER A 47 -6.89 11.00 18.33
N GLN A 48 -7.96 11.80 18.34
CA GLN A 48 -8.74 12.08 17.14
C GLN A 48 -7.91 12.79 16.06
N ARG A 49 -7.00 13.69 16.46
CA ARG A 49 -6.11 14.39 15.55
C ARG A 49 -5.12 13.43 14.88
N GLU A 50 -4.56 12.48 15.62
CA GLU A 50 -3.67 11.46 15.05
C GLU A 50 -4.43 10.53 14.09
N LEU A 51 -5.61 10.06 14.49
CA LEU A 51 -6.47 9.23 13.65
C LEU A 51 -6.89 9.93 12.35
N ALA A 52 -7.19 11.23 12.42
CA ALA A 52 -7.59 12.03 11.27
C ALA A 52 -6.49 12.13 10.19
N ILE A 53 -5.22 11.90 10.55
CA ILE A 53 -4.11 11.86 9.60
C ILE A 53 -3.81 10.42 9.18
N ASN A 54 -3.75 9.50 10.13
CA ASN A 54 -3.37 8.11 9.88
C ASN A 54 -4.37 7.38 8.99
N TYR A 55 -5.67 7.59 9.20
CA TYR A 55 -6.70 6.92 8.42
C TYR A 55 -6.70 7.27 6.92
N PRO A 56 -6.74 8.56 6.51
CA PRO A 56 -6.65 8.91 5.09
C PRO A 56 -5.29 8.59 4.48
N LEU A 57 -4.20 8.73 5.24
CA LEU A 57 -2.86 8.35 4.77
C LEU A 57 -2.76 6.83 4.53
N GLY A 58 -3.32 6.03 5.43
CA GLY A 58 -3.38 4.58 5.31
C GLY A 58 -4.18 4.16 4.07
N ALA A 59 -5.37 4.73 3.89
CA ALA A 59 -6.20 4.50 2.72
C ALA A 59 -5.49 4.93 1.41
N PHE A 60 -4.80 6.07 1.41
CA PHE A 60 -4.02 6.52 0.27
C PHE A 60 -2.89 5.54 -0.08
N LEU A 61 -2.10 5.11 0.90
CA LEU A 61 -1.00 4.17 0.70
C LEU A 61 -1.48 2.78 0.25
N MET A 62 -2.62 2.32 0.76
CA MET A 62 -3.26 1.09 0.28
C MET A 62 -3.67 1.20 -1.18
N ASN A 63 -4.36 2.28 -1.57
CA ASN A 63 -4.79 2.48 -2.96
C ASN A 63 -3.60 2.62 -3.92
N LEU A 64 -2.59 3.40 -3.51
CA LEU A 64 -1.38 3.61 -4.31
C LEU A 64 -0.57 2.32 -4.45
N GLY A 65 -0.42 1.56 -3.36
CA GLY A 65 0.20 0.25 -3.35
C GLY A 65 -0.56 -0.74 -4.25
N PHE A 66 -1.88 -0.79 -4.17
CA PHE A 66 -2.70 -1.68 -5.01
C PHE A 66 -2.59 -1.34 -6.50
N ALA A 67 -2.64 -0.06 -6.85
CA ALA A 67 -2.48 0.41 -8.23
C ALA A 67 -1.08 0.08 -8.79
N GLY A 68 -0.03 0.33 -7.98
CA GLY A 68 1.35 0.00 -8.33
C GLY A 68 1.57 -1.51 -8.50
N PHE A 69 1.01 -2.33 -7.59
CA PHE A 69 1.09 -3.78 -7.66
C PHE A 69 0.40 -4.30 -8.93
N SER A 70 -0.83 -3.87 -9.17
CA SER A 70 -1.63 -4.31 -10.32
C SER A 70 -0.96 -3.95 -11.65
N SER A 71 -0.45 -2.72 -11.78
CA SER A 71 0.21 -2.26 -13.01
C SER A 71 1.55 -2.96 -13.26
N THR A 72 2.39 -3.14 -12.23
CA THR A 72 3.69 -3.80 -12.36
C THR A 72 3.55 -5.30 -12.63
N LEU A 73 2.59 -5.96 -11.97
CA LEU A 73 2.28 -7.36 -12.22
C LEU A 73 1.74 -7.57 -13.63
N LEU A 74 0.78 -6.75 -14.08
CA LEU A 74 0.24 -6.81 -15.44
C LEU A 74 1.35 -6.64 -16.48
N ALA A 75 2.24 -5.67 -16.28
CA ALA A 75 3.38 -5.45 -17.17
C ALA A 75 4.31 -6.68 -17.25
N LEU A 76 4.58 -7.35 -16.12
CA LEU A 76 5.38 -8.58 -16.10
C LEU A 76 4.70 -9.72 -16.86
N VAL A 77 3.39 -9.91 -16.66
CA VAL A 77 2.60 -10.94 -17.36
C VAL A 77 2.58 -10.70 -18.86
N VAL A 78 2.24 -9.49 -19.30
CA VAL A 78 2.21 -9.11 -20.72
C VAL A 78 3.57 -9.33 -21.37
N ARG A 79 4.66 -8.91 -20.73
CA ARG A 79 6.02 -9.13 -21.25
C ARG A 79 6.37 -10.61 -21.37
N LYS A 80 5.96 -11.42 -20.39
CA LYS A 80 6.18 -12.88 -20.43
C LYS A 80 5.42 -13.52 -21.60
N ILE A 81 4.16 -13.14 -21.81
CA ILE A 81 3.34 -13.61 -22.93
C ILE A 81 3.98 -13.23 -24.27
N LEU A 82 4.33 -11.96 -24.46
CA LEU A 82 4.99 -11.49 -25.69
C LEU A 82 6.32 -12.22 -25.97
N THR A 83 7.10 -12.50 -24.92
CA THR A 83 8.35 -13.24 -25.07
C THR A 83 8.11 -14.70 -25.47
N LEU A 84 7.02 -15.31 -25.01
CA LEU A 84 6.63 -16.66 -25.42
C LEU A 84 6.13 -16.68 -26.86
N LEU A 85 5.27 -15.73 -27.23
CA LEU A 85 4.73 -15.61 -28.59
C LEU A 85 5.83 -15.36 -29.63
N ASN A 86 6.80 -14.49 -29.34
CA ASN A 86 7.93 -14.23 -30.24
C ASN A 86 8.95 -15.38 -30.31
N LYS A 87 8.79 -16.43 -29.50
CA LYS A 87 9.68 -17.60 -29.47
C LYS A 87 9.11 -18.76 -30.31
N PHE A 88 7.85 -18.68 -30.70
CA PHE A 88 7.21 -19.54 -31.70
C PHE A 88 7.26 -18.87 -33.08
#